data_AF-A0A1F2YBH1-F1
#
_entry.id   AF-A0A1F2YBH1-F1
#
_cell.length_a   1.000
_cell.length_b   1.000
_cell.length_c   1.000
_cell.angle_alpha   90.00
_cell.angle_beta   90.00
_cell.angle_gamma   90.00
#
_symmetry.space_group_name_H-M   'P 1'
#
loop_
_entity.id
_entity.type
_entity.pdbx_description
1 polymer ?
#
loop_
_entity_poly.entity_id
_entity_poly.type
_entity_poly.pdbx_seq_one_letter_code
_entity_poly.pdbx_strand_id
1 'polypeptide(L)'
;MTKSRRFPMTWALYLFWAIFINVVNEWMIIPLAEDYAIFGVTAVVLLILLWLTSIPASQRRRWITFTLYSLLLGYGLSKISYYPLLPRVGLGLIMTLGLFSLTWFYARVKVSYLALSGFVLFLASSWLPVGEWPFLTHFSVAYYGRMSLQPSDFSALPFASIRTSTGTSVVTVENIDVNKLNFERAAVSAKESPTALQDFLQNYSHLYHFVTIASQNGHFSTHPTTASELAEIQVNDLVNSFYPFEQANWRLLDGAVVQYMSPSVTPDVLAQMINEPANLPTNAVALGGAVEQQEIQNWTTLLNSLGVQPVQPELAIVNGYLEGSYGGRTIHLPVPDSKIVGYGSFTANGLHQVLLQGENRFDVVSLDTAPGQLATTFTGSSAQPLSNDVIVGPLTNSGPDAIFVNASPAFILQASGGQWSVRYTAPNPYLRFEAAVRFRGTQTPEIVTDDPSYIRNAPTRYFTSYTFREGSKQGQLVRNWRIYHTNLVNVHPVQFQSGGPQYLTAAIYGTGKFLIMRRTNLPLLPIAIILLGLTLIVGWGLRLAANKGGIRRA
;
A
#
# COMPACT_ATOMS: atom_id res chain seq x y z
N MET A 1 10.16 -36.29 45.78
CA MET A 1 9.90 -34.85 45.52
C MET A 1 10.70 -34.38 44.31
N THR A 2 10.12 -34.36 43.11
CA THR A 2 10.69 -33.70 41.90
C THR A 2 9.53 -33.21 41.01
N LYS A 3 8.54 -32.53 41.62
CA LYS A 3 7.42 -31.85 40.93
C LYS A 3 7.66 -30.34 41.01
N SER A 4 8.50 -29.78 40.14
CA SER A 4 8.59 -28.31 40.01
C SER A 4 9.07 -27.86 38.63
N ARG A 5 10.02 -28.56 37.99
CA ARG A 5 10.57 -28.11 36.69
C ARG A 5 9.74 -28.39 35.43
N ARG A 6 8.68 -29.22 35.49
CA ARG A 6 7.83 -29.52 34.31
C ARG A 6 6.71 -28.50 34.06
N PHE A 7 6.39 -27.66 35.05
CA PHE A 7 5.30 -26.68 34.93
C PHE A 7 5.62 -25.53 33.95
N PRO A 8 6.82 -24.89 33.98
CA PRO A 8 7.08 -23.75 33.11
C PRO A 8 7.17 -24.09 31.62
N MET A 9 7.68 -25.29 31.30
CA MET A 9 7.91 -25.69 29.91
C MET A 9 6.61 -25.97 29.13
N THR A 10 5.54 -26.35 29.83
CA THR A 10 4.26 -26.68 29.17
C THR A 10 3.46 -25.44 28.77
N TRP A 11 3.40 -24.38 29.59
CA TRP A 11 2.66 -23.18 29.20
C TRP A 11 3.36 -22.43 28.06
N ALA A 12 4.69 -22.36 28.09
CA ALA A 12 5.48 -21.72 27.04
C ALA A 12 5.23 -22.37 25.67
N LEU A 13 5.03 -23.69 25.64
CA LEU A 13 4.69 -24.42 24.42
C LEU A 13 3.31 -24.03 23.85
N TYR A 14 2.27 -23.91 24.69
CA TYR A 14 0.94 -23.48 24.23
C TYR A 14 0.94 -22.02 23.75
N LEU A 15 1.68 -21.15 24.44
CA LEU A 15 1.85 -19.74 24.05
C LEU A 15 2.57 -19.62 22.71
N PHE A 16 3.72 -20.30 22.58
CA PHE A 16 4.46 -20.35 21.32
C PHE A 16 3.60 -20.91 20.19
N TRP A 17 2.91 -22.03 20.42
CA TRP A 17 2.05 -22.66 19.41
C TRP A 17 0.92 -21.75 18.95
N ALA A 18 0.31 -20.97 19.86
CA ALA A 18 -0.76 -20.05 19.52
C ALA A 18 -0.31 -18.97 18.52
N ILE A 19 0.86 -18.37 18.74
CA ILE A 19 1.44 -17.41 17.79
C ILE A 19 1.87 -18.15 16.52
N PHE A 20 2.64 -19.22 16.69
CA PHE A 20 3.27 -19.96 15.59
C PHE A 20 2.26 -20.52 14.59
N ILE A 21 1.12 -21.03 15.04
CA ILE A 21 0.12 -21.58 14.11
C ILE A 21 -0.58 -20.49 13.29
N ASN A 22 -0.78 -19.30 13.87
CA ASN A 22 -1.28 -18.13 13.12
C ASN A 22 -0.22 -17.66 12.11
N VAL A 23 1.06 -17.64 12.49
CA VAL A 23 2.17 -17.38 11.57
C VAL A 23 2.18 -18.39 10.41
N VAL A 24 2.07 -19.69 10.70
CA VAL A 24 2.01 -20.73 9.66
C VAL A 24 0.78 -20.56 8.77
N ASN A 25 -0.37 -20.17 9.33
CA ASN A 25 -1.58 -19.92 8.55
C ASN A 25 -1.36 -18.80 7.52
N GLU A 26 -0.89 -17.64 7.98
CA GLU A 26 -0.72 -16.44 7.14
C GLU A 26 0.47 -16.55 6.19
N TRP A 27 1.58 -17.19 6.60
CA TRP A 27 2.80 -17.23 5.79
C TRP A 27 2.92 -18.46 4.90
N MET A 28 2.16 -19.52 5.17
CA MET A 28 2.27 -20.78 4.41
C MET A 28 0.92 -21.27 3.89
N ILE A 29 -0.09 -21.42 4.76
CA ILE A 29 -1.34 -22.09 4.38
C ILE A 29 -2.16 -21.25 3.38
N ILE A 30 -2.41 -19.98 3.69
CA ILE A 30 -3.12 -19.06 2.79
C ILE A 30 -2.34 -18.90 1.47
N PRO A 31 -1.04 -18.55 1.47
CA PRO A 31 -0.21 -18.50 0.26
C PRO A 31 -0.27 -19.75 -0.61
N LEU A 32 -0.18 -20.95 0.00
CA LEU A 32 -0.26 -22.20 -0.75
C LEU A 32 -1.59 -22.32 -1.48
N ALA A 33 -2.70 -22.05 -0.79
CA ALA A 33 -4.04 -22.12 -1.37
C ALA A 33 -4.27 -21.06 -2.45
N GLU A 34 -3.76 -19.83 -2.24
CA GLU A 34 -3.97 -18.70 -3.14
C GLU A 34 -3.12 -18.76 -4.41
N ASP A 35 -1.86 -19.22 -4.33
CA ASP A 35 -0.98 -19.29 -5.51
C ASP A 35 -1.27 -20.52 -6.38
N TYR A 36 -1.54 -21.68 -5.75
CA TYR A 36 -1.63 -22.97 -6.43
C TYR A 36 -3.05 -23.53 -6.54
N ALA A 37 -4.07 -22.78 -6.14
CA ALA A 37 -5.48 -23.16 -6.21
C ALA A 37 -5.72 -24.60 -5.65
N ILE A 38 -6.23 -25.52 -6.48
CA ILE A 38 -6.57 -26.89 -6.05
C ILE A 38 -5.34 -27.70 -5.62
N PHE A 39 -4.18 -27.49 -6.24
CA PHE A 39 -2.93 -28.16 -5.84
C PHE A 39 -2.47 -27.64 -4.48
N GLY A 40 -2.63 -26.33 -4.24
CA GLY A 40 -2.39 -25.68 -2.96
C GLY A 40 -3.24 -26.26 -1.83
N VAL A 41 -4.55 -26.33 -2.06
CA VAL A 41 -5.51 -26.93 -1.10
C VAL A 41 -5.15 -28.39 -0.81
N THR A 42 -4.78 -29.17 -1.83
CA THR A 42 -4.37 -30.57 -1.66
C THR A 42 -3.11 -30.67 -0.79
N ALA A 43 -2.11 -29.81 -1.03
CA ALA A 43 -0.90 -29.76 -0.21
C ALA A 43 -1.21 -29.40 1.25
N VAL A 44 -2.12 -28.45 1.49
CA VAL A 44 -2.60 -28.09 2.83
C VAL A 44 -3.26 -29.29 3.52
N VAL A 45 -4.12 -30.04 2.84
CA VAL A 45 -4.75 -31.26 3.38
C VAL A 45 -3.68 -32.28 3.77
N LEU A 46 -2.68 -32.53 2.91
CA LEU A 46 -1.57 -33.44 3.21
C LEU A 46 -0.76 -32.98 4.42
N LEU A 47 -0.47 -31.67 4.54
CA LEU A 47 0.21 -31.10 5.70
C LEU A 47 -0.60 -31.29 6.99
N ILE A 48 -1.91 -31.08 6.95
CA ILE A 48 -2.81 -31.32 8.09
C ILE A 48 -2.77 -32.81 8.48
N LEU A 49 -2.82 -33.73 7.52
CA LEU A 49 -2.74 -35.17 7.79
C LEU A 49 -1.38 -35.57 8.40
N LEU A 50 -0.28 -35.03 7.89
CA LEU A 50 1.06 -35.23 8.44
C LEU A 50 1.15 -34.70 9.88
N TRP A 51 0.56 -33.54 10.15
CA TRP A 51 0.47 -32.98 11.49
C TRP A 51 -0.38 -33.83 12.43
N LEU A 52 -1.57 -34.27 12.02
CA LEU A 52 -2.45 -35.13 12.82
C LEU A 52 -1.82 -36.47 13.16
N THR A 53 -1.05 -37.04 12.23
CA THR A 53 -0.32 -38.29 12.45
C THR A 53 0.92 -38.10 13.34
N SER A 54 1.51 -36.91 13.38
CA SER A 54 2.60 -36.58 14.31
C SER A 54 2.16 -36.56 15.79
N ILE A 55 0.89 -36.29 16.06
CA ILE A 55 0.37 -36.17 17.43
C ILE A 55 -0.11 -37.54 17.96
N PRO A 56 0.31 -37.97 19.17
CA PRO A 56 -0.20 -39.18 19.80
C PRO A 56 -1.73 -39.16 19.94
N ALA A 57 -2.40 -40.29 19.67
CA ALA A 57 -3.87 -40.37 19.63
C ALA A 57 -4.55 -39.83 20.91
N SER A 58 -3.93 -40.07 22.08
CA SER A 58 -4.43 -39.60 23.38
C SER A 58 -4.41 -38.07 23.55
N GLN A 59 -3.62 -37.34 22.76
CA GLN A 59 -3.48 -35.88 22.85
C GLN A 59 -4.10 -35.15 21.66
N ARG A 60 -4.49 -35.84 20.58
CA ARG A 60 -5.03 -35.24 19.35
C ARG A 60 -6.18 -34.28 19.62
N ARG A 61 -7.17 -34.70 20.41
CA ARG A 61 -8.33 -33.87 20.75
C ARG A 61 -7.91 -32.52 21.33
N ARG A 62 -6.93 -32.52 22.26
CA ARG A 62 -6.45 -31.28 22.91
C ARG A 62 -5.77 -30.34 21.93
N TRP A 63 -4.82 -30.86 21.16
CA TRP A 63 -4.05 -30.06 20.22
C TRP A 63 -4.89 -29.56 19.05
N ILE A 64 -5.78 -30.39 18.49
CA ILE A 64 -6.69 -29.98 17.42
C ILE A 64 -7.60 -28.84 17.88
N THR A 65 -8.30 -29.02 19.01
CA THR A 65 -9.20 -27.98 19.50
C THR A 65 -8.43 -26.71 19.89
N PHE A 66 -7.23 -26.82 20.46
CA PHE A 66 -6.40 -25.66 20.79
C PHE A 66 -5.87 -24.92 19.55
N THR A 67 -5.48 -25.65 18.50
CA THR A 67 -5.11 -25.07 17.20
C THR A 67 -6.29 -24.31 16.60
N LEU A 68 -7.47 -24.92 16.55
CA LEU A 68 -8.70 -24.26 16.07
C LEU A 68 -9.05 -23.04 16.89
N TYR A 69 -8.96 -23.12 18.23
CA TYR A 69 -9.11 -21.98 19.12
C TYR A 69 -8.16 -20.83 18.73
N SER A 70 -6.88 -21.12 18.56
CA SER A 70 -5.86 -20.11 18.27
C SER A 70 -6.07 -19.45 16.90
N LEU A 71 -6.41 -20.24 15.88
CA LEU A 71 -6.68 -19.75 14.52
C LEU A 71 -7.96 -18.92 14.45
N LEU A 72 -9.06 -19.41 15.03
CA LEU A 72 -10.34 -18.68 15.04
C LEU A 72 -10.24 -17.40 15.85
N LEU A 73 -9.53 -17.42 16.98
CA LEU A 73 -9.31 -16.23 17.78
C LEU A 73 -8.44 -15.22 17.03
N GLY A 74 -7.33 -15.64 16.41
CA GLY A 74 -6.48 -14.76 15.61
C GLY A 74 -7.23 -14.11 14.45
N TYR A 75 -7.97 -14.92 13.67
CA TYR A 75 -8.79 -14.43 12.57
C TYR A 75 -9.88 -13.45 13.05
N GLY A 76 -10.59 -13.81 14.12
CA GLY A 76 -11.64 -12.97 14.67
C GLY A 76 -11.11 -11.65 15.24
N LEU A 77 -9.97 -11.68 15.94
CA LEU A 77 -9.30 -10.47 16.44
C LEU A 77 -8.88 -9.54 15.29
N SER A 78 -8.39 -10.11 14.20
CA SER A 78 -8.09 -9.37 12.97
C SER A 78 -9.34 -8.68 12.40
N LYS A 79 -10.47 -9.38 12.33
CA LYS A 79 -11.74 -8.82 11.82
C LYS A 79 -12.32 -7.70 12.67
N ILE A 80 -12.14 -7.76 13.99
CA ILE A 80 -12.63 -6.71 14.88
C ILE A 80 -11.62 -5.59 15.10
N SER A 81 -10.38 -5.73 14.62
CA SER A 81 -9.33 -4.71 14.79
C SER A 81 -9.73 -3.36 14.22
N TYR A 82 -10.74 -3.34 13.34
CA TYR A 82 -11.29 -2.17 12.65
C TYR A 82 -12.42 -1.47 13.41
N TYR A 83 -12.90 -2.01 14.53
CA TYR A 83 -13.85 -1.27 15.36
C TYR A 83 -13.12 -0.24 16.25
N PRO A 84 -13.80 0.85 16.65
CA PRO A 84 -13.31 1.72 17.71
C PRO A 84 -12.93 0.92 18.97
N LEU A 85 -12.05 1.48 19.81
CA LEU A 85 -11.45 0.76 20.93
C LEU A 85 -12.48 0.03 21.81
N LEU A 86 -13.58 0.71 22.18
CA LEU A 86 -14.61 0.16 23.06
C LEU A 86 -15.35 -1.05 22.45
N PRO A 87 -16.00 -0.95 21.27
CA PRO A 87 -16.61 -2.12 20.62
C PRO A 87 -15.59 -3.21 20.26
N ARG A 88 -14.36 -2.84 19.88
CA ARG A 88 -13.28 -3.81 19.63
C ARG A 88 -12.98 -4.66 20.88
N VAL A 89 -12.82 -4.02 22.03
CA VAL A 89 -12.55 -4.72 23.30
C VAL A 89 -13.76 -5.56 23.70
N GLY A 90 -14.97 -5.02 23.60
CA GLY A 90 -16.21 -5.74 23.94
C GLY A 90 -16.43 -7.00 23.09
N LEU A 91 -16.40 -6.87 21.76
CA LEU A 91 -16.53 -8.00 20.84
C LEU A 91 -15.38 -9.00 20.99
N GLY A 92 -14.15 -8.51 21.20
CA GLY A 92 -12.98 -9.35 21.43
C GLY A 92 -13.12 -10.19 22.69
N LEU A 93 -13.64 -9.62 23.77
CA LEU A 93 -13.89 -10.33 25.02
C LEU A 93 -14.98 -11.38 24.87
N ILE A 94 -16.12 -11.05 24.22
CA ILE A 94 -17.21 -11.99 23.96
C ILE A 94 -16.70 -13.19 23.14
N MET A 95 -15.98 -12.92 22.06
CA MET A 95 -15.42 -13.95 21.18
C MET A 95 -14.39 -14.83 21.90
N THR A 96 -13.49 -14.21 22.67
CA THR A 96 -12.48 -14.92 23.47
C THR A 96 -13.17 -15.83 24.48
N LEU A 97 -14.15 -15.34 25.24
CA LEU A 97 -14.88 -16.13 26.24
C LEU A 97 -15.70 -17.27 25.62
N GLY A 98 -16.33 -17.02 24.46
CA GLY A 98 -17.07 -18.05 23.72
C GLY A 98 -16.17 -19.19 23.25
N LEU A 99 -15.08 -18.86 22.52
CA LEU A 99 -14.11 -19.84 22.04
C LEU A 99 -13.38 -20.54 23.19
N PHE A 100 -13.07 -19.81 24.26
CA PHE A 100 -12.50 -20.34 25.49
C PHE A 100 -13.40 -21.41 26.11
N SER A 101 -14.69 -21.11 26.28
CA SER A 101 -15.65 -22.00 26.93
C SER A 101 -15.84 -23.29 26.12
N LEU A 102 -15.96 -23.18 24.80
CA LEU A 102 -16.04 -24.33 23.89
C LEU A 102 -14.79 -25.21 23.99
N THR A 103 -13.60 -24.60 23.99
CA THR A 103 -12.33 -25.32 24.05
C THR A 103 -12.12 -25.99 25.40
N TRP A 104 -12.47 -25.30 26.48
CA TRP A 104 -12.38 -25.85 27.84
C TRP A 104 -13.33 -27.02 28.03
N PHE A 105 -14.60 -26.88 27.65
CA PHE A 105 -15.61 -27.93 27.80
C PHE A 105 -15.29 -29.17 26.95
N TYR A 106 -14.93 -28.96 25.68
CA TYR A 106 -14.66 -30.06 24.77
C TYR A 106 -13.29 -30.69 25.03
N ALA A 107 -12.20 -29.93 24.99
CA ALA A 107 -10.85 -30.50 25.03
C ALA A 107 -10.26 -30.64 26.45
N ARG A 108 -10.88 -30.03 27.47
CA ARG A 108 -10.35 -29.97 28.84
C ARG A 108 -8.90 -29.44 28.90
N VAL A 109 -8.59 -28.45 28.04
CA VAL A 109 -7.33 -27.70 28.11
C VAL A 109 -7.35 -26.86 29.38
N LYS A 110 -6.20 -26.70 30.05
CA LYS A 110 -6.16 -25.90 31.28
C LYS A 110 -6.51 -24.45 30.97
N VAL A 111 -7.36 -23.87 31.82
CA VAL A 111 -7.82 -22.47 31.76
C VAL A 111 -6.66 -21.49 31.60
N SER A 112 -5.59 -21.66 32.38
CA SER A 112 -4.42 -20.77 32.31
C SER A 112 -3.76 -20.75 30.93
N TYR A 113 -3.75 -21.87 30.20
CA TYR A 113 -3.15 -21.92 28.85
C TYR A 113 -4.02 -21.16 27.85
N LEU A 114 -5.34 -21.34 27.92
CA LEU A 114 -6.28 -20.63 27.04
C LEU A 114 -6.25 -19.12 27.29
N ALA A 115 -6.25 -18.71 28.56
CA ALA A 115 -6.22 -17.30 28.95
C ALA A 115 -4.91 -16.62 28.52
N LEU A 116 -3.75 -17.23 28.81
CA LEU A 116 -2.45 -16.67 28.43
C LEU A 116 -2.27 -16.59 26.91
N SER A 117 -2.63 -17.66 26.17
CA SER A 117 -2.54 -17.66 24.71
C SER A 117 -3.52 -16.66 24.08
N GLY A 118 -4.74 -16.53 24.62
CA GLY A 118 -5.71 -15.54 24.16
C GLY A 118 -5.22 -14.11 24.40
N PHE A 119 -4.67 -13.83 25.58
CA PHE A 119 -4.07 -12.54 25.90
C PHE A 119 -2.90 -12.19 24.97
N VAL A 120 -2.02 -13.16 24.69
CA VAL A 120 -0.87 -12.96 23.80
C VAL A 120 -1.31 -12.73 22.36
N LEU A 121 -2.31 -13.45 21.86
CA LEU A 121 -2.88 -13.20 20.54
C LEU A 121 -3.56 -11.82 20.47
N PHE A 122 -4.23 -11.40 21.53
CA PHE A 122 -4.80 -10.06 21.64
C PHE A 122 -3.73 -8.97 21.59
N LEU A 123 -2.63 -9.12 22.35
CA LEU A 123 -1.50 -8.18 22.31
C LEU A 123 -0.86 -8.15 20.92
N ALA A 124 -0.61 -9.31 20.32
CA ALA A 124 -0.02 -9.41 18.99
C ALA A 124 -0.91 -8.75 17.93
N SER A 125 -2.23 -9.01 17.97
CA SER A 125 -3.21 -8.42 17.05
C SER A 125 -3.44 -6.92 17.30
N SER A 126 -3.16 -6.43 18.50
CA SER A 126 -3.24 -5.01 18.84
C SER A 126 -2.05 -4.22 18.30
N TRP A 127 -0.88 -4.85 18.20
CA TRP A 127 0.29 -4.28 17.55
C TRP A 127 0.16 -4.29 16.02
N LEU A 128 -0.14 -5.46 15.46
CA LEU A 128 -0.36 -5.64 14.03
C LEU A 128 -1.47 -6.68 13.84
N PRO A 129 -2.61 -6.35 13.20
CA PRO A 129 -3.67 -7.32 12.97
C PRO A 129 -3.14 -8.55 12.22
N VAL A 130 -3.63 -9.74 12.56
CA VAL A 130 -3.13 -11.01 11.98
C VAL A 130 -3.19 -11.00 10.45
N GLY A 131 -4.20 -10.35 9.86
CA GLY A 131 -4.30 -10.22 8.41
C GLY A 131 -3.18 -9.41 7.75
N GLU A 132 -2.43 -8.61 8.52
CA GLU A 132 -1.27 -7.84 8.04
C GLU A 132 0.06 -8.57 8.33
N TRP A 133 0.03 -9.73 8.98
CA TRP A 133 1.24 -10.52 9.24
C TRP A 133 1.95 -11.02 7.98
N PRO A 134 1.31 -11.23 6.80
CA PRO A 134 2.03 -11.55 5.57
C PRO A 134 3.17 -10.56 5.27
N PHE A 135 3.05 -9.28 5.63
CA PHE A 135 4.13 -8.29 5.45
C PHE A 135 5.40 -8.62 6.23
N LEU A 136 5.27 -9.28 7.38
CA LEU A 136 6.40 -9.63 8.24
C LEU A 136 7.39 -10.60 7.58
N THR A 137 6.99 -11.28 6.51
CA THR A 137 7.89 -12.18 5.74
C THR A 137 9.05 -11.43 5.07
N HIS A 138 8.82 -10.17 4.68
CA HIS A 138 9.79 -9.35 3.91
C HIS A 138 9.99 -7.93 4.47
N PHE A 139 9.12 -7.48 5.38
CA PHE A 139 9.17 -6.14 5.96
C PHE A 139 9.09 -6.16 7.48
N SER A 140 9.77 -5.23 8.12
CA SER A 140 9.42 -4.75 9.44
C SER A 140 8.35 -3.67 9.26
N VAL A 141 7.13 -3.92 9.72
CA VAL A 141 6.09 -2.90 9.76
C VAL A 141 6.45 -1.93 10.89
N ALA A 142 6.87 -0.72 10.52
CA ALA A 142 7.30 0.31 11.45
C ALA A 142 6.10 1.10 12.01
N TYR A 143 5.06 1.25 11.18
CA TYR A 143 3.81 1.87 11.59
C TYR A 143 2.65 1.28 10.81
N TYR A 144 1.55 1.04 11.51
CA TYR A 144 0.27 0.67 10.94
C TYR A 144 -0.77 1.66 11.46
N GLY A 145 -1.41 2.36 10.55
CA GLY A 145 -2.35 3.43 10.88
C GLY A 145 -3.67 3.27 10.14
N ARG A 146 -4.66 4.01 10.60
CA ARG A 146 -5.94 4.16 9.93
C ARG A 146 -6.40 5.61 10.06
N MET A 147 -6.88 6.14 8.95
CA MET A 147 -7.60 7.40 8.88
C MET A 147 -9.07 7.13 8.59
N SER A 148 -9.96 7.96 9.11
CA SER A 148 -11.34 7.98 8.63
C SER A 148 -11.34 8.39 7.16
N LEU A 149 -12.06 7.64 6.31
CA LEU A 149 -12.11 7.85 4.87
C LEU A 149 -13.47 7.40 4.36
N GLN A 150 -14.10 8.19 3.50
CA GLN A 150 -15.30 7.75 2.81
C GLN A 150 -14.91 7.06 1.49
N PRO A 151 -15.18 5.76 1.31
CA PRO A 151 -14.75 5.03 0.12
C PRO A 151 -15.39 5.52 -1.19
N SER A 152 -16.50 6.27 -1.11
CA SER A 152 -17.11 6.91 -2.28
C SER A 152 -16.26 8.02 -2.86
N ASP A 153 -15.48 8.68 -2.01
CA ASP A 153 -14.66 9.83 -2.39
C ASP A 153 -13.28 9.30 -2.73
N PHE A 154 -12.63 8.72 -1.73
CA PHE A 154 -11.31 8.16 -1.88
C PHE A 154 -11.37 6.65 -1.79
N SER A 155 -11.08 6.00 -2.92
CA SER A 155 -10.96 4.55 -2.96
C SER A 155 -9.77 4.03 -2.15
N ALA A 156 -8.75 4.86 -1.92
CA ALA A 156 -7.62 4.62 -1.02
C ALA A 156 -7.08 5.94 -0.48
N LEU A 157 -6.27 5.91 0.59
CA LEU A 157 -5.64 7.12 1.09
C LEU A 157 -4.69 7.72 0.05
N PRO A 158 -4.88 8.98 -0.38
CA PRO A 158 -3.92 9.67 -1.21
C PRO A 158 -2.66 9.99 -0.40
N PHE A 159 -1.50 9.97 -1.05
CA PHE A 159 -0.23 10.32 -0.41
C PHE A 159 0.51 11.35 -1.25
N ALA A 160 0.92 12.44 -0.61
CA ALA A 160 1.89 13.38 -1.14
C ALA A 160 3.16 13.30 -0.29
N SER A 161 4.31 13.11 -0.93
CA SER A 161 5.60 13.10 -0.23
C SER A 161 6.16 14.52 -0.21
N ILE A 162 6.31 15.10 0.98
CA ILE A 162 6.83 16.46 1.17
C ILE A 162 8.27 16.44 1.69
N ARG A 163 9.06 17.46 1.31
CA ARG A 163 10.41 17.67 1.84
C ARG A 163 10.31 18.32 3.22
N THR A 164 11.21 17.94 4.11
CA THR A 164 11.34 18.51 5.45
C THR A 164 12.82 18.75 5.75
N SER A 165 13.13 19.56 6.75
CA SER A 165 14.53 19.83 7.15
C SER A 165 15.31 18.57 7.52
N THR A 166 14.62 17.52 7.98
CA THR A 166 15.22 16.27 8.42
C THR A 166 15.16 15.16 7.38
N GLY A 167 14.42 15.29 6.28
CA GLY A 167 14.18 14.21 5.32
C GLY A 167 12.87 14.41 4.56
N THR A 168 12.01 13.40 4.54
CA THR A 168 10.69 13.46 3.91
C THR A 168 9.58 13.16 4.91
N SER A 169 8.37 13.63 4.65
CA SER A 169 7.16 13.22 5.37
C SER A 169 6.06 12.93 4.36
N VAL A 170 4.99 12.26 4.80
CA VAL A 170 3.86 11.93 3.92
C VAL A 170 2.64 12.68 4.41
N VAL A 171 2.03 13.49 3.54
CA VAL A 171 0.75 14.12 3.79
C VAL A 171 -0.35 13.24 3.20
N THR A 172 -1.42 13.07 3.96
CA THR A 172 -2.65 12.40 3.56
C THR A 172 -3.85 13.18 4.07
N VAL A 173 -5.04 12.61 3.90
CA VAL A 173 -6.30 13.19 4.33
C VAL A 173 -7.01 12.28 5.33
N GLU A 174 -7.81 12.89 6.21
CA GLU A 174 -8.70 12.17 7.11
C GLU A 174 -10.05 12.88 7.18
N ASN A 175 -11.12 12.09 7.11
CA ASN A 175 -12.49 12.57 7.09
C ASN A 175 -12.87 13.21 8.44
N ILE A 176 -13.52 14.36 8.37
CA ILE A 176 -14.05 15.06 9.53
C ILE A 176 -15.46 14.53 9.81
N ASP A 177 -15.58 13.72 10.87
CA ASP A 177 -16.87 13.21 11.32
C ASP A 177 -17.72 14.37 11.90
N VAL A 178 -18.65 14.89 11.10
CA VAL A 178 -19.59 15.92 11.55
C VAL A 178 -20.57 15.32 12.56
N ASN A 179 -20.74 15.98 13.72
CA ASN A 179 -21.71 15.56 14.72
C ASN A 179 -23.11 15.42 14.10
N LYS A 180 -23.72 14.24 14.25
CA LYS A 180 -25.03 13.89 13.69
C LYS A 180 -26.12 14.93 13.99
N LEU A 181 -26.12 15.53 15.18
CA LEU A 181 -27.09 16.57 15.58
C LEU A 181 -26.87 17.91 14.86
N ASN A 182 -25.64 18.23 14.48
CA ASN A 182 -25.32 19.43 13.71
C ASN A 182 -25.61 19.18 12.23
N PHE A 183 -25.30 17.98 11.73
CA PHE A 183 -25.66 17.53 10.39
C PHE A 183 -27.18 17.57 10.17
N GLU A 184 -27.97 16.97 11.07
CA GLU A 184 -29.43 16.96 10.98
C GLU A 184 -30.04 18.36 11.02
N ARG A 185 -29.51 19.25 11.88
CA ARG A 185 -29.95 20.65 11.93
C ARG A 185 -29.64 21.39 10.63
N ALA A 186 -28.42 21.24 10.12
CA ALA A 186 -28.02 21.86 8.86
C ALA A 186 -28.79 21.28 7.65
N ALA A 187 -29.13 19.99 7.67
CA ALA A 187 -29.94 19.33 6.64
C ALA A 187 -31.37 19.87 6.59
N VAL A 188 -31.95 20.18 7.76
CA VAL A 188 -33.29 20.78 7.85
C VAL A 188 -33.28 22.21 7.31
N SER A 189 -32.26 23.01 7.66
CA SER A 189 -32.12 24.38 7.12
C SER A 189 -31.81 24.42 5.63
N ALA A 190 -31.16 23.37 5.10
CA ALA A 190 -30.79 23.27 3.69
C ALA A 190 -31.97 23.09 2.72
N LYS A 191 -33.19 22.88 3.22
CA LYS A 191 -34.38 22.66 2.39
C LYS A 191 -34.96 23.94 1.79
N GLU A 192 -34.45 25.11 2.15
CA GLU A 192 -35.08 26.40 1.83
C GLU A 192 -34.51 27.10 0.57
N SER A 193 -33.53 26.53 -0.14
CA SER A 193 -33.01 27.11 -1.39
C SER A 193 -32.65 26.06 -2.48
N PRO A 194 -32.61 26.44 -3.77
CA PRO A 194 -32.18 25.56 -4.87
C PRO A 194 -30.74 25.07 -4.76
N THR A 195 -29.83 25.86 -4.17
CA THR A 195 -28.41 25.50 -3.97
C THR A 195 -28.16 24.89 -2.60
N ALA A 196 -29.09 25.03 -1.66
CA ALA A 196 -28.86 24.74 -0.27
C ALA A 196 -28.56 23.26 0.02
N LEU A 197 -29.07 22.32 -0.79
CA LEU A 197 -28.66 20.91 -0.71
C LEU A 197 -27.19 20.71 -1.12
N GLN A 198 -26.76 21.37 -2.20
CA GLN A 198 -25.37 21.30 -2.66
C GLN A 198 -24.44 21.96 -1.65
N ASP A 199 -24.80 23.16 -1.18
CA ASP A 199 -24.08 23.86 -0.12
C ASP A 199 -24.03 23.00 1.14
N PHE A 200 -25.12 22.33 1.52
CA PHE A 200 -25.15 21.45 2.68
C PHE A 200 -24.23 20.23 2.52
N LEU A 201 -24.30 19.53 1.39
CA LEU A 201 -23.45 18.38 1.12
C LEU A 201 -21.97 18.77 1.09
N GLN A 202 -21.63 19.94 0.56
CA GLN A 202 -20.26 20.46 0.54
C GLN A 202 -19.78 20.96 1.90
N ASN A 203 -20.68 21.45 2.76
CA ASN A 203 -20.32 22.06 4.05
C ASN A 203 -20.39 21.10 5.24
N TYR A 204 -21.10 19.98 5.11
CA TYR A 204 -21.38 19.09 6.23
C TYR A 204 -21.15 17.60 5.90
N SER A 205 -20.78 17.27 4.66
CA SER A 205 -20.36 15.93 4.23
C SER A 205 -19.08 16.07 3.41
N HIS A 206 -18.33 14.98 3.22
CA HIS A 206 -17.14 14.96 2.35
C HIS A 206 -16.04 15.98 2.74
N LEU A 207 -15.93 16.31 4.03
CA LEU A 207 -14.89 17.19 4.56
C LEU A 207 -13.70 16.38 5.02
N TYR A 208 -12.50 16.86 4.70
CA TYR A 208 -11.25 16.20 5.04
C TYR A 208 -10.21 17.19 5.56
N HIS A 209 -9.56 16.89 6.68
CA HIS A 209 -8.37 17.64 7.08
C HIS A 209 -7.10 17.00 6.53
N PHE A 210 -6.04 17.80 6.41
CA PHE A 210 -4.72 17.29 6.06
C PHE A 210 -3.97 16.80 7.30
N VAL A 211 -3.38 15.62 7.18
CA VAL A 211 -2.61 14.99 8.25
C VAL A 211 -1.23 14.62 7.72
N THR A 212 -0.21 15.05 8.42
CA THR A 212 1.17 14.70 8.14
C THR A 212 1.57 13.48 8.96
N ILE A 213 2.14 12.49 8.30
CA ILE A 213 2.78 11.32 8.88
C ILE A 213 4.29 11.60 8.88
N ALA A 214 4.89 11.66 10.07
CA ALA A 214 6.32 11.94 10.24
C ALA A 214 6.99 10.96 11.20
N SER A 215 8.32 10.87 11.12
CA SER A 215 9.15 10.12 12.06
C SER A 215 9.85 11.07 13.03
N GLN A 216 9.48 11.00 14.31
CA GLN A 216 10.09 11.77 15.39
C GLN A 216 10.75 10.80 16.38
N ASN A 217 12.06 10.96 16.59
CA ASN A 217 12.85 10.10 17.50
C ASN A 217 12.72 8.59 17.21
N GLY A 218 12.55 8.20 15.94
CA GLY A 218 12.39 6.81 15.52
C GLY A 218 10.98 6.23 15.73
N HIS A 219 10.03 7.06 16.18
CA HIS A 219 8.62 6.72 16.27
C HIS A 219 7.81 7.46 15.20
N PHE A 220 6.83 6.77 14.64
CA PHE A 220 5.92 7.37 13.68
C PHE A 220 4.69 7.91 14.40
N SER A 221 4.30 9.13 14.05
CA SER A 221 3.10 9.77 14.54
C SER A 221 2.44 10.58 13.45
N THR A 222 1.17 10.88 13.66
CA THR A 222 0.37 11.74 12.80
C THR A 222 0.11 13.06 13.50
N HIS A 223 0.23 14.17 12.80
CA HIS A 223 -0.09 15.50 13.30
C HIS A 223 -0.82 16.33 12.24
N PRO A 224 -1.64 17.32 12.63
CA PRO A 224 -2.26 18.24 11.67
C PRO A 224 -1.21 18.92 10.79
N THR A 225 -1.43 18.98 9.48
CA THR A 225 -0.46 19.54 8.55
C THR A 225 -0.32 21.05 8.74
N THR A 226 0.92 21.52 8.85
CA THR A 226 1.24 22.95 9.04
C THR A 226 1.21 23.72 7.72
N ALA A 227 1.05 25.06 7.75
CA ALA A 227 1.05 25.88 6.54
C ALA A 227 2.33 25.71 5.69
N SER A 228 3.50 25.57 6.33
CA SER A 228 4.76 25.31 5.62
C SER A 228 4.81 23.93 4.97
N GLU A 229 4.21 22.91 5.60
CA GLU A 229 4.11 21.58 5.00
C GLU A 229 3.10 21.57 3.85
N LEU A 230 1.98 22.29 3.96
CA LEU A 230 1.01 22.45 2.87
C LEU A 230 1.66 23.10 1.64
N ALA A 231 2.54 24.08 1.84
CA ALA A 231 3.27 24.73 0.75
C ALA A 231 4.18 23.76 -0.06
N GLU A 232 4.63 22.66 0.54
CA GLU A 232 5.47 21.64 -0.12
C GLU A 232 4.66 20.61 -0.92
N ILE A 233 3.32 20.60 -0.79
CA ILE A 233 2.46 19.62 -1.47
C ILE A 233 2.31 19.99 -2.95
N GLN A 234 2.62 19.03 -3.82
CA GLN A 234 2.14 19.06 -5.20
C GLN A 234 0.70 18.56 -5.23
N VAL A 235 -0.27 19.47 -5.35
CA VAL A 235 -1.70 19.17 -5.14
C VAL A 235 -2.21 18.01 -6.00
N ASN A 236 -1.67 17.84 -7.20
CA ASN A 236 -1.97 16.74 -8.11
C ASN A 236 -1.77 15.35 -7.50
N ASP A 237 -0.81 15.18 -6.58
CA ASP A 237 -0.58 13.93 -5.86
C ASP A 237 -1.77 13.52 -4.99
N LEU A 238 -2.61 14.48 -4.59
CA LEU A 238 -3.78 14.26 -3.73
C LEU A 238 -5.11 14.20 -4.48
N VAL A 239 -5.22 14.86 -5.64
CA VAL A 239 -6.49 15.04 -6.37
C VAL A 239 -6.68 14.09 -7.56
N ASN A 240 -5.63 13.38 -8.01
CA ASN A 240 -5.71 12.46 -9.15
C ASN A 240 -6.83 11.40 -9.06
N SER A 241 -7.34 11.11 -7.86
CA SER A 241 -8.44 10.14 -7.66
C SER A 241 -9.80 10.60 -8.21
N PHE A 242 -9.96 11.90 -8.51
CA PHE A 242 -11.25 12.56 -8.76
C PHE A 242 -11.49 12.97 -10.21
N TYR A 243 -10.48 12.75 -11.04
CA TYR A 243 -10.43 13.23 -12.41
C TYR A 243 -11.46 12.53 -13.32
N PRO A 244 -12.16 13.24 -14.23
CA PRO A 244 -12.28 14.70 -14.36
C PRO A 244 -13.63 15.24 -13.83
N PHE A 245 -14.47 14.41 -13.19
CA PHE A 245 -15.87 14.74 -12.91
C PHE A 245 -16.12 15.31 -11.51
N GLU A 246 -15.15 15.18 -10.62
CA GLU A 246 -15.16 15.79 -9.30
C GLU A 246 -13.97 16.74 -9.18
N GLN A 247 -14.17 17.80 -8.40
CA GLN A 247 -13.19 18.82 -8.13
C GLN A 247 -12.98 18.91 -6.61
N ALA A 248 -11.72 18.92 -6.19
CA ALA A 248 -11.32 19.26 -4.84
C ALA A 248 -11.27 20.78 -4.65
N ASN A 249 -11.78 21.24 -3.52
CA ASN A 249 -11.71 22.63 -3.09
C ASN A 249 -11.18 22.70 -1.68
N TRP A 250 -10.53 23.81 -1.33
CA TRP A 250 -9.96 23.98 -0.01
C TRP A 250 -10.34 25.31 0.62
N ARG A 251 -10.44 25.31 1.94
CA ARG A 251 -10.76 26.50 2.73
C ARG A 251 -10.23 26.38 4.15
N LEU A 252 -10.24 27.50 4.86
CA LEU A 252 -10.00 27.54 6.30
C LEU A 252 -11.31 27.35 7.06
N LEU A 253 -11.33 26.35 7.94
CA LEU A 253 -12.41 26.09 8.89
C LEU A 253 -11.79 25.98 10.28
N ASP A 254 -12.16 26.88 11.20
CA ASP A 254 -11.64 26.93 12.58
C ASP A 254 -10.10 26.90 12.69
N GLY A 255 -9.41 27.55 11.75
CA GLY A 255 -7.95 27.62 11.70
C GLY A 255 -7.26 26.38 11.11
N ALA A 256 -8.01 25.37 10.69
CA ALA A 256 -7.50 24.22 9.96
C ALA A 256 -7.85 24.32 8.47
N VAL A 257 -6.96 23.81 7.61
CA VAL A 257 -7.27 23.63 6.19
C VAL A 257 -8.11 22.39 6.02
N VAL A 258 -9.25 22.57 5.36
CA VAL A 258 -10.18 21.49 5.04
C VAL A 258 -10.37 21.41 3.54
N GLN A 259 -10.24 20.20 3.01
CA GLN A 259 -10.65 19.83 1.66
C GLN A 259 -12.12 19.42 1.65
N TYR A 260 -12.84 19.83 0.62
CA TYR A 260 -14.18 19.35 0.31
C TYR A 260 -14.33 19.12 -1.19
N MET A 261 -15.32 18.31 -1.55
CA MET A 261 -15.52 17.85 -2.91
C MET A 261 -16.78 18.43 -3.53
N SER A 262 -16.73 18.75 -4.81
CA SER A 262 -17.88 19.19 -5.60
C SER A 262 -17.85 18.61 -7.01
N PRO A 263 -19.01 18.41 -7.66
CA PRO A 263 -19.03 18.10 -9.10
C PRO A 263 -18.28 19.18 -9.89
N SER A 264 -17.45 18.79 -10.85
CA SER A 264 -16.70 19.74 -11.70
C SER A 264 -17.59 20.49 -12.69
N VAL A 265 -18.72 19.89 -13.06
CA VAL A 265 -19.72 20.44 -13.99
C VAL A 265 -21.13 20.12 -13.50
N THR A 266 -22.12 20.85 -14.02
CA THR A 266 -23.52 20.59 -13.71
C THR A 266 -23.99 19.27 -14.33
N PRO A 267 -25.01 18.61 -13.76
CA PRO A 267 -25.60 17.40 -14.33
C PRO A 267 -26.03 17.54 -15.80
N ASP A 268 -26.49 18.73 -16.21
CA ASP A 268 -26.90 19.00 -17.60
C ASP A 268 -25.71 18.94 -18.58
N VAL A 269 -24.56 19.49 -18.18
CA VAL A 269 -23.33 19.43 -18.99
C VAL A 269 -22.82 18.00 -19.07
N LEU A 270 -22.86 17.24 -17.98
CA LEU A 270 -22.53 15.80 -17.99
C LEU A 270 -23.44 15.01 -18.91
N ALA A 271 -24.76 15.27 -18.87
CA ALA A 271 -25.71 14.62 -19.75
C ALA A 271 -25.44 14.95 -21.22
N GLN A 272 -25.09 16.20 -21.54
CA GLN A 272 -24.69 16.60 -22.89
C GLN A 272 -23.41 15.87 -23.34
N MET A 273 -22.39 15.79 -22.49
CA MET A 273 -21.15 15.05 -22.80
C MET A 273 -21.42 13.57 -23.11
N ILE A 274 -22.31 12.93 -22.34
CA ILE A 274 -22.69 11.52 -22.54
C ILE A 274 -23.49 11.34 -23.84
N ASN A 275 -24.30 12.33 -24.22
CA ASN A 275 -25.07 12.31 -25.46
C ASN A 275 -24.21 12.56 -26.73
N GLU A 276 -22.94 12.93 -26.57
CA GLU A 276 -21.95 13.07 -27.65
C GLU A 276 -20.79 12.07 -27.50
N PRO A 277 -21.02 10.75 -27.63
CA PRO A 277 -20.02 9.72 -27.32
C PRO A 277 -18.75 9.81 -28.19
N ALA A 278 -18.85 10.39 -29.40
CA ALA A 278 -17.70 10.61 -30.28
C ALA A 278 -16.73 11.68 -29.75
N ASN A 279 -17.25 12.70 -29.03
CA ASN A 279 -16.46 13.78 -28.46
C ASN A 279 -16.11 13.54 -26.98
N LEU A 280 -16.70 12.52 -26.35
CA LEU A 280 -16.54 12.24 -24.92
C LEU A 280 -15.07 12.18 -24.47
N PRO A 281 -14.12 11.52 -25.18
CA PRO A 281 -12.72 11.52 -24.77
C PRO A 281 -12.10 12.92 -24.78
N THR A 282 -12.33 13.70 -25.85
CA THR A 282 -11.81 15.06 -25.98
C THR A 282 -12.42 16.00 -24.94
N ASN A 283 -13.73 15.90 -24.71
CA ASN A 283 -14.43 16.69 -23.71
C ASN A 283 -13.97 16.33 -22.29
N ALA A 284 -13.69 15.05 -22.00
CA ALA A 284 -13.16 14.61 -20.72
C ALA A 284 -11.75 15.14 -20.46
N VAL A 285 -10.87 15.14 -21.47
CA VAL A 285 -9.52 15.72 -21.36
C VAL A 285 -9.58 17.23 -21.13
N ALA A 286 -10.42 17.95 -21.90
CA ALA A 286 -10.59 19.39 -21.76
C ALA A 286 -11.17 19.77 -20.38
N LEU A 287 -12.19 19.05 -19.92
CA LEU A 287 -12.77 19.21 -18.59
C LEU A 287 -11.71 18.98 -17.51
N GLY A 288 -10.94 17.90 -17.64
CA GLY A 288 -9.87 17.58 -16.71
C GLY A 288 -8.80 18.67 -16.60
N GLY A 289 -8.38 19.24 -17.72
CA GLY A 289 -7.43 20.36 -17.71
C GLY A 289 -8.01 21.63 -17.06
N ALA A 290 -9.30 21.90 -17.26
CA ALA A 290 -9.98 23.02 -16.59
C ALA A 290 -10.09 22.80 -15.06
N VAL A 291 -10.43 21.58 -14.63
CA VAL A 291 -10.49 21.19 -13.22
C VAL A 291 -9.13 21.33 -12.55
N GLU A 292 -8.09 20.77 -13.16
CA GLU A 292 -6.72 20.86 -12.63
C GLU A 292 -6.27 22.32 -12.47
N GLN A 293 -6.52 23.18 -13.47
CA GLN A 293 -6.20 24.60 -13.36
C GLN A 293 -6.95 25.29 -12.23
N GLN A 294 -8.25 24.99 -12.07
CA GLN A 294 -9.07 25.56 -11.02
C GLN A 294 -8.64 25.07 -9.63
N GLU A 295 -8.24 23.81 -9.51
CA GLU A 295 -7.67 23.22 -8.30
C GLU A 295 -6.35 23.89 -7.92
N ILE A 296 -5.43 24.04 -8.86
CA ILE A 296 -4.15 24.75 -8.63
C ILE A 296 -4.39 26.21 -8.20
N GLN A 297 -5.34 26.91 -8.83
CA GLN A 297 -5.71 28.28 -8.46
C GLN A 297 -6.33 28.37 -7.08
N ASN A 298 -7.27 27.47 -6.74
CA ASN A 298 -7.91 27.40 -5.43
C ASN A 298 -6.85 27.13 -4.35
N TRP A 299 -5.97 26.15 -4.58
CA TRP A 299 -4.86 25.82 -3.69
C TRP A 299 -3.93 27.02 -3.46
N THR A 300 -3.52 27.70 -4.53
CA THR A 300 -2.66 28.88 -4.44
C THR A 300 -3.33 30.00 -3.64
N THR A 301 -4.62 30.23 -3.87
CA THR A 301 -5.40 31.24 -3.13
C THR A 301 -5.48 30.93 -1.65
N LEU A 302 -5.70 29.65 -1.30
CA LEU A 302 -5.67 29.19 0.08
C LEU A 302 -4.31 29.43 0.73
N LEU A 303 -3.21 29.00 0.09
CA LEU A 303 -1.86 29.18 0.63
C LEU A 303 -1.55 30.66 0.86
N ASN A 304 -1.93 31.54 -0.08
CA ASN A 304 -1.80 32.99 0.06
C ASN A 304 -2.55 33.51 1.29
N SER A 305 -3.76 33.00 1.58
CA SER A 305 -4.54 33.37 2.77
C SER A 305 -3.87 32.93 4.08
N LEU A 306 -3.04 31.90 4.03
CA LEU A 306 -2.22 31.41 5.14
C LEU A 306 -0.87 32.14 5.27
N GLY A 307 -0.57 33.07 4.36
CA GLY A 307 0.71 33.80 4.34
C GLY A 307 1.89 32.95 3.87
N VAL A 308 1.64 31.82 3.21
CA VAL A 308 2.66 30.96 2.60
C VAL A 308 2.49 30.93 1.08
N GLN A 309 3.57 30.66 0.36
CA GLN A 309 3.52 30.47 -1.09
C GLN A 309 3.77 28.99 -1.39
N PRO A 310 3.12 28.41 -2.42
CA PRO A 310 3.49 27.08 -2.88
C PRO A 310 4.99 27.08 -3.21
N VAL A 311 5.69 26.07 -2.72
CA VAL A 311 7.08 25.83 -3.09
C VAL A 311 7.08 25.55 -4.58
N GLN A 312 7.56 26.54 -5.34
CA GLN A 312 7.57 26.45 -6.79
C GLN A 312 8.41 25.23 -7.18
N PRO A 313 7.86 24.31 -7.99
CA PRO A 313 8.67 23.23 -8.51
C PRO A 313 9.83 23.85 -9.30
N GLU A 314 10.99 23.21 -9.28
CA GLU A 314 12.19 23.70 -9.98
C GLU A 314 11.91 23.93 -11.48
N LEU A 315 10.98 23.17 -12.05
CA LEU A 315 10.50 23.30 -13.42
C LEU A 315 8.98 23.18 -13.48
N ALA A 316 8.36 23.86 -14.43
CA ALA A 316 6.95 23.74 -14.77
C ALA A 316 6.76 23.82 -16.29
N ILE A 317 5.63 23.32 -16.79
CA ILE A 317 5.22 23.54 -18.18
C ILE A 317 4.21 24.67 -18.21
N VAL A 318 4.58 25.78 -18.84
CA VAL A 318 3.75 27.00 -18.92
C VAL A 318 3.65 27.42 -20.39
N ASN A 319 2.44 27.54 -20.90
CA ASN A 319 2.17 27.99 -22.28
C ASN A 319 2.97 27.24 -23.37
N GLY A 320 3.20 25.94 -23.19
CA GLY A 320 3.98 25.12 -24.15
C GLY A 320 5.49 25.26 -24.03
N TYR A 321 5.99 25.79 -22.90
CA TYR A 321 7.41 25.85 -22.58
C TYR A 321 7.69 25.14 -21.26
N LEU A 322 8.76 24.34 -21.23
CA LEU A 322 9.36 23.90 -19.98
C LEU A 322 10.20 25.07 -19.45
N GLU A 323 9.77 25.64 -18.34
CA GLU A 323 10.37 26.83 -17.74
C GLU A 323 10.74 26.60 -16.28
N GLY A 324 11.77 27.28 -15.80
CA GLY A 324 12.14 27.28 -14.37
C GLY A 324 13.63 27.45 -14.16
N SER A 325 14.12 26.97 -13.02
CA SER A 325 15.55 26.95 -12.73
C SER A 325 16.00 25.64 -12.12
N TYR A 326 17.06 25.06 -12.70
CA TYR A 326 17.71 23.86 -12.20
C TYR A 326 19.19 24.14 -11.95
N GLY A 327 19.65 23.91 -10.71
CA GLY A 327 21.06 24.15 -10.34
C GLY A 327 21.53 25.59 -10.58
N GLY A 328 20.62 26.58 -10.46
CA GLY A 328 20.90 28.00 -10.72
C GLY A 328 20.92 28.38 -12.21
N ARG A 329 20.64 27.44 -13.13
CA ARG A 329 20.51 27.69 -14.57
C ARG A 329 19.05 27.93 -14.92
N THR A 330 18.77 28.85 -15.82
CA THR A 330 17.42 29.08 -16.34
C THR A 330 17.12 28.06 -17.44
N ILE A 331 16.00 27.36 -17.30
CA ILE A 331 15.46 26.45 -18.30
C ILE A 331 14.30 27.17 -18.99
N HIS A 332 14.29 27.15 -20.31
CA HIS A 332 13.23 27.72 -21.15
C HIS A 332 13.29 27.04 -22.52
N LEU A 333 12.56 25.95 -22.67
CA LEU A 333 12.55 25.11 -23.87
C LEU A 333 11.11 24.93 -24.35
N PRO A 334 10.78 25.20 -25.62
CA PRO A 334 9.46 24.87 -26.15
C PRO A 334 9.26 23.35 -26.11
N VAL A 335 8.15 22.92 -25.51
CA VAL A 335 7.79 21.50 -25.38
C VAL A 335 6.32 21.31 -25.76
N PRO A 336 6.00 20.28 -26.56
CA PRO A 336 4.61 19.93 -26.90
C PRO A 336 3.93 19.11 -25.79
N ASP A 337 4.68 18.73 -24.75
CA ASP A 337 4.20 17.96 -23.60
C ASP A 337 3.33 18.80 -22.67
N SER A 338 2.48 18.13 -21.90
CA SER A 338 1.55 18.78 -20.97
C SER A 338 1.89 18.51 -19.51
N LYS A 339 2.74 17.51 -19.22
CA LYS A 339 3.04 17.08 -17.84
C LYS A 339 4.51 16.73 -17.64
N ILE A 340 5.05 17.10 -16.47
CA ILE A 340 6.31 16.55 -15.95
C ILE A 340 6.00 15.25 -15.21
N VAL A 341 6.60 14.14 -15.63
CA VAL A 341 6.39 12.82 -15.01
C VAL A 341 7.40 12.57 -13.89
N GLY A 342 8.64 13.01 -14.06
CA GLY A 342 9.66 12.85 -13.04
C GLY A 342 11.05 13.27 -13.49
N TYR A 343 11.97 13.27 -12.53
CA TYR A 343 13.38 13.63 -12.71
C TYR A 343 14.25 12.38 -12.58
N GLY A 344 15.36 12.33 -13.32
CA GLY A 344 16.28 11.20 -13.28
C GLY A 344 17.40 11.28 -14.31
N SER A 345 18.05 10.15 -14.52
CA SER A 345 19.12 9.96 -15.51
C SER A 345 18.67 8.97 -16.59
N PHE A 346 17.93 9.43 -17.60
CA PHE A 346 17.24 8.54 -18.56
C PHE A 346 18.09 8.11 -19.76
N THR A 347 19.02 8.95 -20.24
CA THR A 347 19.84 8.61 -21.42
C THR A 347 21.24 8.11 -21.08
N ALA A 348 21.82 8.57 -19.98
CA ALA A 348 23.05 8.05 -19.43
C ALA A 348 23.09 8.32 -17.91
N ASN A 349 23.80 7.46 -17.19
CA ASN A 349 23.94 7.58 -15.74
C ASN A 349 24.64 8.90 -15.35
N GLY A 350 24.10 9.60 -14.35
CA GLY A 350 24.65 10.85 -13.82
C GLY A 350 24.27 12.11 -14.59
N LEU A 351 23.47 12.00 -15.67
CA LEU A 351 22.86 13.17 -16.31
C LEU A 351 21.66 13.66 -15.51
N HIS A 352 21.45 14.96 -15.49
CA HIS A 352 20.27 15.55 -14.86
C HIS A 352 19.21 15.81 -15.91
N GLN A 353 18.14 15.02 -15.88
CA GLN A 353 17.12 15.03 -16.92
C GLN A 353 15.72 15.03 -16.30
N VAL A 354 14.76 15.52 -17.08
CA VAL A 354 13.35 15.47 -16.77
C VAL A 354 12.62 14.69 -17.86
N LEU A 355 11.71 13.82 -17.44
CA LEU A 355 10.78 13.11 -18.32
C LEU A 355 9.48 13.91 -18.41
N LEU A 356 9.11 14.28 -19.62
CA LEU A 356 7.87 14.95 -19.95
C LEU A 356 6.93 13.96 -20.65
N GLN A 357 5.63 14.20 -20.49
CA GLN A 357 4.58 13.44 -21.14
C GLN A 357 3.63 14.37 -21.89
N GLY A 358 3.43 14.06 -23.17
CA GLY A 358 2.41 14.66 -24.02
C GLY A 358 1.43 13.62 -24.54
N GLU A 359 0.70 13.97 -25.59
CA GLU A 359 -0.26 13.06 -26.23
C GLU A 359 0.45 11.86 -26.86
N ASN A 360 0.34 10.70 -26.21
CA ASN A 360 0.96 9.44 -26.63
C ASN A 360 2.48 9.55 -26.91
N ARG A 361 3.18 10.43 -26.20
CA ARG A 361 4.63 10.66 -26.32
C ARG A 361 5.30 10.86 -24.97
N PHE A 362 6.60 10.54 -24.92
CA PHE A 362 7.50 10.95 -23.85
C PHE A 362 8.69 11.70 -24.42
N ASP A 363 9.02 12.83 -23.82
CA ASP A 363 10.20 13.61 -24.14
C ASP A 363 11.17 13.60 -22.95
N VAL A 364 12.46 13.35 -23.21
CA VAL A 364 13.51 13.48 -22.21
C VAL A 364 14.27 14.76 -22.49
N VAL A 365 14.28 15.67 -21.53
CA VAL A 365 15.00 16.94 -21.62
C VAL A 365 16.20 16.92 -20.68
N SER A 366 17.37 17.26 -21.21
CA SER A 366 18.59 17.50 -20.45
C SER A 366 18.57 18.86 -19.78
N LEU A 367 18.86 18.90 -18.48
CA LEU A 367 18.94 20.10 -17.64
C LEU A 367 20.41 20.55 -17.44
N ASP A 368 21.36 19.79 -17.98
CA ASP A 368 22.79 20.08 -17.87
C ASP A 368 23.24 21.25 -18.77
N THR A 369 22.41 21.63 -19.73
CA THR A 369 22.63 22.77 -20.63
C THR A 369 21.55 23.82 -20.43
N ALA A 370 21.89 25.10 -20.61
CA ALA A 370 20.90 26.18 -20.74
C ALA A 370 20.70 26.45 -22.24
N PRO A 371 19.46 26.57 -22.75
CA PRO A 371 18.20 26.72 -22.02
C PRO A 371 17.48 25.39 -21.69
N GLY A 372 18.19 24.27 -21.68
CA GLY A 372 17.65 22.92 -21.74
C GLY A 372 17.75 22.38 -23.16
N GLN A 373 17.89 21.06 -23.30
CA GLN A 373 17.98 20.43 -24.61
C GLN A 373 17.16 19.15 -24.65
N LEU A 374 16.28 19.02 -25.63
CA LEU A 374 15.61 17.75 -25.92
C LEU A 374 16.66 16.68 -26.25
N ALA A 375 16.78 15.69 -25.39
CA ALA A 375 17.75 14.61 -25.53
C ALA A 375 17.22 13.49 -26.42
N THR A 376 15.95 13.12 -26.25
CA THR A 376 15.28 12.11 -27.08
C THR A 376 13.76 12.13 -26.88
N THR A 377 13.03 11.55 -27.83
CA THR A 377 11.57 11.42 -27.84
C THR A 377 11.18 9.98 -28.11
N PHE A 378 10.18 9.49 -27.38
CA PHE A 378 9.46 8.26 -27.64
C PHE A 378 8.03 8.56 -28.04
N THR A 379 7.51 7.86 -29.05
CA THR A 379 6.11 7.95 -29.44
C THR A 379 5.49 6.57 -29.34
N GLY A 380 4.38 6.48 -28.60
CA GLY A 380 3.59 5.25 -28.52
C GLY A 380 2.95 4.91 -29.86
N SER A 381 2.57 3.64 -30.03
CA SER A 381 1.84 3.21 -31.24
C SER A 381 0.34 3.23 -30.97
N SER A 382 -0.49 3.26 -32.01
CA SER A 382 -1.95 3.08 -31.85
C SER A 382 -2.31 1.72 -31.27
N ALA A 383 -1.48 0.69 -31.50
CA ALA A 383 -1.66 -0.65 -30.94
C ALA A 383 -1.27 -0.74 -29.45
N GLN A 384 -0.40 0.15 -28.98
CA GLN A 384 0.09 0.22 -27.60
C GLN A 384 0.27 1.69 -27.21
N PRO A 385 -0.83 2.40 -26.90
CA PRO A 385 -0.76 3.79 -26.46
C PRO A 385 -0.08 3.89 -25.10
N LEU A 386 0.59 5.01 -24.86
CA LEU A 386 1.18 5.33 -23.57
C LEU A 386 0.09 5.61 -22.53
N SER A 387 0.30 5.10 -21.32
CA SER A 387 -0.56 5.37 -20.16
C SER A 387 -0.12 6.67 -19.47
N ASN A 388 -1.05 7.37 -18.82
CA ASN A 388 -0.75 8.48 -17.89
C ASN A 388 -0.21 8.00 -16.54
N ASP A 389 -0.25 6.70 -16.33
CA ASP A 389 0.23 6.02 -15.14
C ASP A 389 1.62 5.46 -15.40
N VAL A 390 2.61 6.22 -14.92
CA VAL A 390 4.02 6.01 -15.20
C VAL A 390 4.81 6.18 -13.92
N ILE A 391 5.74 5.27 -13.69
CA ILE A 391 6.72 5.36 -12.62
C ILE A 391 8.10 5.50 -13.25
N VAL A 392 8.96 6.30 -12.66
CA VAL A 392 10.36 6.42 -13.05
C VAL A 392 11.26 5.89 -11.95
N GLY A 393 12.39 5.29 -12.32
CA GLY A 393 13.41 4.91 -11.35
C GLY A 393 14.42 3.89 -11.88
N PRO A 394 15.30 3.39 -11.01
CA PRO A 394 16.44 2.59 -11.44
C PRO A 394 16.01 1.17 -11.83
N LEU A 395 16.44 0.73 -13.02
CA LEU A 395 16.25 -0.66 -13.49
C LEU A 395 17.43 -1.57 -13.15
N THR A 396 18.65 -1.03 -13.21
CA THR A 396 19.90 -1.74 -12.93
C THR A 396 20.80 -0.89 -12.01
N ASN A 397 21.96 -1.41 -11.61
CA ASN A 397 22.84 -0.70 -10.67
C ASN A 397 23.49 0.54 -11.25
N SER A 398 23.84 0.50 -12.54
CA SER A 398 24.74 1.42 -13.21
C SER A 398 24.20 1.92 -14.55
N GLY A 399 23.01 1.47 -14.94
CA GLY A 399 22.33 1.94 -16.15
C GLY A 399 21.53 3.21 -15.90
N PRO A 400 21.03 3.82 -16.98
CA PRO A 400 20.06 4.90 -16.85
C PRO A 400 18.76 4.42 -16.21
N ASP A 401 18.03 5.35 -15.61
CA ASP A 401 16.68 5.15 -15.10
C ASP A 401 15.75 4.68 -16.23
N ALA A 402 14.79 3.84 -15.84
CA ALA A 402 13.77 3.33 -16.72
C ALA A 402 12.42 3.99 -16.45
N ILE A 403 11.56 3.88 -17.45
CA ILE A 403 10.19 4.35 -17.42
C ILE A 403 9.29 3.11 -17.38
N PHE A 404 8.57 2.94 -16.28
CA PHE A 404 7.65 1.84 -16.04
C PHE A 404 6.25 2.29 -16.42
N VAL A 405 5.72 1.77 -17.52
CA VAL A 405 4.43 2.21 -18.09
C VAL A 405 3.35 1.20 -17.72
N ASN A 406 2.36 1.64 -16.95
CA ASN A 406 1.19 0.85 -16.56
C ASN A 406 0.12 0.87 -17.68
N ALA A 407 0.48 0.31 -18.83
CA ALA A 407 -0.45 -0.01 -19.91
C ALA A 407 -1.03 -1.42 -19.74
N SER A 408 -1.85 -1.87 -20.69
CA SER A 408 -2.40 -3.24 -20.73
C SER A 408 -1.94 -3.95 -22.01
N PRO A 409 -0.84 -4.73 -22.00
CA PRO A 409 -0.01 -5.08 -20.84
C PRO A 409 1.01 -3.99 -20.45
N ALA A 410 1.46 -4.03 -19.20
CA ALA A 410 2.48 -3.10 -18.70
C ALA A 410 3.86 -3.39 -19.31
N PHE A 411 4.71 -2.39 -19.46
CA PHE A 411 6.05 -2.56 -20.05
C PHE A 411 7.08 -1.57 -19.47
N ILE A 412 8.36 -1.89 -19.66
CA ILE A 412 9.49 -1.07 -19.20
C ILE A 412 10.22 -0.50 -20.41
N LEU A 413 10.36 0.82 -20.47
CA LEU A 413 11.16 1.53 -21.46
C LEU A 413 12.49 2.00 -20.86
N GLN A 414 13.52 2.07 -21.70
CA GLN A 414 14.80 2.66 -21.35
C GLN A 414 15.38 3.38 -22.57
N ALA A 415 15.93 4.58 -22.35
CA ALA A 415 16.40 5.49 -23.39
C ALA A 415 17.93 5.57 -23.49
N SER A 416 18.64 4.43 -23.47
CA SER A 416 20.11 4.42 -23.40
C SER A 416 20.78 5.04 -24.62
N GLY A 417 21.61 6.07 -24.41
CA GLY A 417 22.29 6.80 -25.49
C GLY A 417 21.34 7.52 -26.45
N GLY A 418 20.14 7.86 -25.99
CA GLY A 418 19.10 8.49 -26.79
C GLY A 418 18.29 7.51 -27.65
N GLN A 419 18.62 6.22 -27.64
CA GLN A 419 17.86 5.17 -28.32
C GLN A 419 16.88 4.51 -27.36
N TRP A 420 15.62 4.42 -27.77
CA TRP A 420 14.57 3.79 -26.97
C TRP A 420 14.51 2.28 -27.23
N SER A 421 14.36 1.52 -26.14
CA SER A 421 14.09 0.10 -26.22
C SER A 421 13.08 -0.32 -25.17
N VAL A 422 12.16 -1.21 -25.56
CA VAL A 422 11.31 -1.94 -24.62
C VAL A 422 12.16 -3.03 -23.99
N ARG A 423 12.44 -2.88 -22.70
CA ARG A 423 13.29 -3.81 -21.93
C ARG A 423 12.50 -5.02 -21.43
N TYR A 424 11.19 -4.86 -21.20
CA TYR A 424 10.29 -5.90 -20.73
C TYR A 424 8.85 -5.56 -21.12
N THR A 425 8.06 -6.58 -21.43
CA THR A 425 6.60 -6.49 -21.58
C THR A 425 5.96 -7.56 -20.70
N ALA A 426 4.97 -7.18 -19.90
CA ALA A 426 4.27 -8.09 -19.03
C ALA A 426 3.55 -9.17 -19.85
N PRO A 427 3.60 -10.45 -19.43
CA PRO A 427 2.93 -11.53 -20.14
C PRO A 427 1.40 -11.52 -19.93
N ASN A 428 0.92 -10.69 -19.01
CA ASN A 428 -0.49 -10.57 -18.66
C ASN A 428 -0.90 -9.07 -18.57
N PRO A 429 -2.18 -8.74 -18.77
CA PRO A 429 -2.66 -7.35 -18.77
C PRO A 429 -2.87 -6.77 -17.36
N TYR A 430 -2.67 -7.57 -16.30
CA TYR A 430 -3.01 -7.17 -14.94
C TYR A 430 -1.81 -6.84 -14.07
N LEU A 431 -0.57 -7.09 -14.51
CA LEU A 431 0.61 -6.63 -13.78
C LEU A 431 0.65 -5.10 -13.79
N ARG A 432 0.89 -4.52 -12.63
CA ARG A 432 1.04 -3.08 -12.44
C ARG A 432 2.35 -2.80 -11.69
N PHE A 433 3.12 -1.85 -12.17
CA PHE A 433 4.26 -1.30 -11.45
C PHE A 433 3.75 -0.33 -10.40
N GLU A 434 4.32 -0.40 -9.20
CA GLU A 434 3.95 0.46 -8.06
C GLU A 434 5.12 1.36 -7.63
N ALA A 435 6.35 0.84 -7.63
CA ALA A 435 7.54 1.64 -7.37
C ALA A 435 8.82 0.98 -7.90
N ALA A 436 9.88 1.75 -8.13
CA ALA A 436 11.24 1.26 -8.37
C ALA A 436 12.16 1.78 -7.26
N VAL A 437 12.73 0.89 -6.45
CA VAL A 437 13.29 1.24 -5.14
C VAL A 437 14.64 0.55 -4.92
N ARG A 438 15.62 1.29 -4.39
CA ARG A 438 16.91 0.72 -3.99
C ARG A 438 17.00 0.60 -2.48
N PHE A 439 16.55 -0.53 -1.94
CA PHE A 439 16.69 -0.79 -0.52
C PHE A 439 18.15 -0.83 -0.08
N ARG A 440 18.42 -0.30 1.11
CA ARG A 440 19.76 -0.32 1.68
C ARG A 440 20.25 -1.77 1.86
N GLY A 441 21.41 -2.07 1.30
CA GLY A 441 22.04 -3.39 1.41
C GLY A 441 21.58 -4.41 0.36
N THR A 442 20.68 -4.06 -0.57
CA THR A 442 20.43 -4.89 -1.75
C THR A 442 21.47 -4.60 -2.81
N GLN A 443 21.91 -5.65 -3.53
CA GLN A 443 22.86 -5.50 -4.62
C GLN A 443 22.22 -4.97 -5.89
N THR A 444 20.90 -4.98 -6.03
CA THR A 444 20.17 -4.50 -7.22
C THR A 444 18.93 -3.74 -6.78
N PRO A 445 18.44 -2.79 -7.61
CA PRO A 445 17.12 -2.20 -7.42
C PRO A 445 16.03 -3.28 -7.43
N GLU A 446 15.00 -3.06 -6.62
CA GLU A 446 13.79 -3.86 -6.60
C GLU A 446 12.67 -3.09 -7.31
N ILE A 447 11.95 -3.76 -8.20
CA ILE A 447 10.75 -3.27 -8.86
C ILE A 447 9.57 -3.82 -8.06
N VAL A 448 8.87 -2.93 -7.38
CA VAL A 448 7.66 -3.24 -6.62
C VAL A 448 6.47 -3.20 -7.57
N THR A 449 5.63 -4.22 -7.49
CA THR A 449 4.54 -4.48 -8.41
C THR A 449 3.33 -5.02 -7.67
N ASP A 450 2.18 -4.85 -8.30
CA ASP A 450 0.96 -5.58 -8.02
C ASP A 450 0.75 -6.59 -9.15
N ASP A 451 0.95 -7.86 -8.84
CA ASP A 451 1.06 -8.92 -9.85
C ASP A 451 0.07 -10.07 -9.57
N PRO A 452 -0.69 -10.53 -10.58
CA PRO A 452 -1.64 -11.62 -10.40
C PRO A 452 -1.00 -12.98 -10.09
N SER A 453 -1.84 -13.92 -9.62
CA SER A 453 -1.44 -15.33 -9.56
C SER A 453 -1.16 -15.87 -10.97
N TYR A 454 -0.14 -16.73 -11.08
CA TYR A 454 0.22 -17.38 -12.34
C TYR A 454 -0.80 -18.44 -12.80
N ILE A 455 -1.51 -19.05 -11.85
CA ILE A 455 -2.36 -20.22 -12.10
C ILE A 455 -3.84 -19.83 -12.06
N ARG A 456 -4.20 -18.82 -11.27
CA ARG A 456 -5.59 -18.40 -11.13
C ARG A 456 -5.97 -17.41 -12.24
N ASN A 457 -7.06 -17.69 -12.95
CA ASN A 457 -7.65 -16.77 -13.93
C ASN A 457 -8.33 -15.53 -13.29
N ALA A 458 -8.09 -15.24 -12.02
CA ALA A 458 -8.67 -14.09 -11.33
C ALA A 458 -7.68 -12.92 -11.37
N PRO A 459 -8.14 -11.68 -11.62
CA PRO A 459 -7.27 -10.50 -11.67
C PRO A 459 -6.83 -10.02 -10.27
N THR A 460 -6.88 -10.89 -9.26
CA THR A 460 -6.42 -10.59 -7.90
C THR A 460 -4.91 -10.38 -7.92
N ARG A 461 -4.48 -9.16 -7.61
CA ARG A 461 -3.08 -8.75 -7.58
C ARG A 461 -2.52 -8.88 -6.16
N TYR A 462 -1.27 -9.30 -6.08
CA TYR A 462 -0.53 -9.45 -4.84
C TYR A 462 0.71 -8.57 -4.86
N PHE A 463 0.99 -7.96 -3.71
CA PHE A 463 2.16 -7.12 -3.54
C PHE A 463 3.45 -7.93 -3.70
N THR A 464 4.18 -7.66 -4.78
CA THR A 464 5.28 -8.50 -5.28
C THR A 464 6.49 -7.65 -5.65
N SER A 465 7.69 -8.19 -5.49
CA SER A 465 8.93 -7.56 -5.97
C SER A 465 9.65 -8.40 -6.99
N TYR A 466 10.28 -7.71 -7.93
CA TYR A 466 11.08 -8.27 -9.00
C TYR A 466 12.45 -7.62 -9.08
N THR A 467 13.46 -8.40 -9.47
CA THR A 467 14.71 -7.87 -10.00
C THR A 467 14.74 -8.11 -11.49
N PHE A 468 15.09 -7.08 -12.24
CA PHE A 468 15.27 -7.18 -13.68
C PHE A 468 16.58 -7.92 -14.00
N ARG A 469 16.51 -8.89 -14.91
CA ARG A 469 17.68 -9.57 -15.47
C ARG A 469 17.72 -9.33 -16.97
N GLU A 470 18.87 -8.85 -17.44
CA GLU A 470 19.09 -8.63 -18.86
C GLU A 470 19.02 -9.94 -19.65
N GLY A 471 18.46 -9.84 -20.86
CA GLY A 471 18.39 -10.91 -21.84
C GLY A 471 18.86 -10.40 -23.20
N SER A 472 19.04 -11.33 -24.16
CA SER A 472 19.59 -11.01 -25.49
C SER A 472 18.66 -10.23 -26.41
N LYS A 473 17.35 -10.18 -26.12
CA LYS A 473 16.33 -9.42 -26.89
C LYS A 473 15.40 -8.62 -25.98
N GLN A 474 14.83 -9.27 -24.98
CA GLN A 474 14.11 -8.65 -23.88
C GLN A 474 14.65 -9.24 -22.57
N GLY A 475 14.66 -8.43 -21.51
CA GLY A 475 14.97 -8.91 -20.19
C GLY A 475 13.78 -9.64 -19.56
N GLN A 476 14.02 -10.19 -18.38
CA GLN A 476 13.02 -10.90 -17.60
C GLN A 476 12.95 -10.33 -16.18
N LEU A 477 11.74 -10.33 -15.62
CA LEU A 477 11.53 -10.04 -14.22
C LEU A 477 11.64 -11.35 -13.42
N VAL A 478 12.60 -11.40 -12.49
CA VAL A 478 12.78 -12.53 -11.58
C VAL A 478 12.22 -12.15 -10.22
N ARG A 479 11.20 -12.88 -9.78
CA ARG A 479 10.48 -12.61 -8.53
C ARG A 479 11.41 -12.77 -7.33
N ASN A 480 11.53 -11.73 -6.53
CA ASN A 480 12.26 -11.73 -5.27
C ASN A 480 11.39 -12.30 -4.15
N TRP A 481 10.16 -11.80 -4.07
CA TRP A 481 9.19 -12.16 -3.07
C TRP A 481 7.78 -11.79 -3.51
N ARG A 482 6.78 -12.42 -2.89
CA ARG A 482 5.35 -12.11 -3.04
C ARG A 482 4.70 -12.19 -1.67
N ILE A 483 3.93 -11.17 -1.33
CA ILE A 483 3.11 -11.10 -0.13
C ILE A 483 1.67 -11.34 -0.55
N TYR A 484 1.04 -12.35 0.04
CA TYR A 484 -0.35 -12.73 -0.23
C TYR A 484 -1.28 -11.83 0.57
N HIS A 485 -1.23 -10.56 0.21
CA HIS A 485 -2.11 -9.52 0.69
C HIS A 485 -2.46 -8.67 -0.53
N THR A 486 -3.75 -8.43 -0.70
CA THR A 486 -4.32 -7.82 -1.89
C THR A 486 -4.67 -6.37 -1.62
N ASN A 487 -4.89 -5.58 -2.66
CA ASN A 487 -5.45 -4.23 -2.55
C ASN A 487 -4.47 -3.22 -1.91
N LEU A 488 -3.16 -3.38 -2.11
CA LEU A 488 -2.19 -2.35 -1.78
C LEU A 488 -2.03 -1.39 -2.95
N VAL A 489 -2.17 -0.11 -2.68
CA VAL A 489 -2.10 0.95 -3.70
C VAL A 489 -1.38 2.17 -3.12
N ASN A 490 -1.08 3.14 -3.98
CA ASN A 490 -0.37 4.38 -3.62
C ASN A 490 0.92 4.06 -2.86
N VAL A 491 1.79 3.27 -3.48
CA VAL A 491 3.03 2.82 -2.86
C VAL A 491 4.13 3.85 -3.13
N HIS A 492 4.54 4.59 -2.11
CA HIS A 492 5.60 5.60 -2.24
C HIS A 492 6.85 5.22 -1.47
N PRO A 493 8.03 5.24 -2.10
CA PRO A 493 9.30 5.15 -1.39
C PRO A 493 9.59 6.46 -0.66
N VAL A 494 9.83 6.39 0.65
CA VAL A 494 9.99 7.56 1.53
C VAL A 494 11.21 7.37 2.42
N GLN A 495 11.97 8.45 2.64
CA GLN A 495 13.12 8.46 3.54
C GLN A 495 12.91 9.52 4.61
N PHE A 496 12.28 9.14 5.73
CA PHE A 496 11.83 10.10 6.75
C PHE A 496 12.96 10.88 7.44
N GLN A 497 14.19 10.35 7.36
CA GLN A 497 15.39 10.97 7.91
C GLN A 497 16.50 10.91 6.86
N SER A 498 17.17 12.03 6.58
CA SER A 498 18.28 12.12 5.65
C SER A 498 19.40 11.15 6.04
N GLY A 499 19.79 10.26 5.13
CA GLY A 499 20.73 9.16 5.39
C GLY A 499 20.16 7.98 6.21
N GLY A 500 18.91 8.08 6.66
CA GLY A 500 18.15 7.02 7.33
C GLY A 500 17.76 5.87 6.38
N PRO A 501 17.10 4.82 6.89
CA PRO A 501 16.62 3.73 6.05
C PRO A 501 15.49 4.21 5.12
N GLN A 502 15.41 3.59 3.94
CA GLN A 502 14.28 3.79 3.03
C GLN A 502 13.08 2.96 3.50
N TYR A 503 11.91 3.57 3.51
CA TYR A 503 10.64 2.97 3.83
C TYR A 503 9.76 2.93 2.57
N LEU A 504 8.79 2.03 2.56
CA LEU A 504 7.63 2.12 1.70
C LEU A 504 6.44 2.58 2.52
N THR A 505 5.70 3.54 2.01
CA THR A 505 4.35 3.86 2.48
C THR A 505 3.36 3.28 1.50
N ALA A 506 2.29 2.65 1.98
CA ALA A 506 1.27 2.04 1.13
C ALA A 506 -0.10 2.15 1.79
N ALA A 507 -1.12 2.40 0.98
CA ALA A 507 -2.51 2.43 1.41
C ALA A 507 -3.19 1.09 1.09
N ILE A 508 -4.16 0.70 1.91
CA ILE A 508 -5.00 -0.47 1.66
C ILE A 508 -6.36 0.01 1.13
N TYR A 509 -6.62 -0.31 -0.14
CA TYR A 509 -7.80 0.13 -0.87
C TYR A 509 -9.11 -0.25 -0.14
N GLY A 510 -10.03 0.70 -0.07
CA GLY A 510 -11.36 0.58 0.52
C GLY A 510 -11.41 0.59 2.04
N THR A 511 -10.28 0.83 2.73
CA THR A 511 -10.22 0.65 4.20
C THR A 511 -9.79 1.88 5.00
N GLY A 512 -9.21 2.90 4.36
CA GLY A 512 -8.57 4.03 5.05
C GLY A 512 -7.34 3.64 5.87
N LYS A 513 -6.77 2.44 5.67
CA LYS A 513 -5.58 1.97 6.38
C LYS A 513 -4.32 2.22 5.58
N PHE A 514 -3.21 2.32 6.29
CA PHE A 514 -1.90 2.44 5.68
C PHE A 514 -0.81 1.75 6.49
N LEU A 515 0.28 1.44 5.80
CA LEU A 515 1.46 0.77 6.32
C LEU A 515 2.70 1.61 6.01
N ILE A 516 3.59 1.73 6.98
CA ILE A 516 4.96 2.20 6.78
C ILE A 516 5.89 1.03 7.04
N MET A 517 6.60 0.59 6.00
CA MET A 517 7.30 -0.68 5.97
C MET A 517 8.78 -0.47 5.66
N ARG A 518 9.64 -1.11 6.44
CA ARG A 518 11.08 -1.16 6.18
C ARG A 518 11.46 -2.56 5.72
N ARG A 519 12.16 -2.69 4.59
CA ARG A 519 12.65 -3.99 4.11
C ARG A 519 13.50 -4.68 5.17
N THR A 520 13.26 -5.97 5.42
CA THR A 520 14.08 -6.81 6.32
C THR A 520 14.74 -7.95 5.57
N ASN A 521 15.97 -8.28 5.93
CA ASN A 521 16.72 -9.41 5.38
C ASN A 521 16.58 -10.67 6.25
N LEU A 522 15.74 -10.63 7.29
CA LEU A 522 15.51 -11.80 8.14
C LEU A 522 14.71 -12.86 7.37
N PRO A 523 15.21 -14.11 7.26
CA PRO A 523 14.54 -15.18 6.54
C PRO A 523 13.41 -15.80 7.39
N LEU A 524 12.42 -14.99 7.78
CA LEU A 524 11.37 -15.40 8.72
C LEU A 524 10.50 -16.54 8.18
N LEU A 525 10.15 -16.51 6.88
CA LEU A 525 9.42 -17.60 6.24
C LEU A 525 10.23 -18.92 6.23
N PRO A 526 11.49 -18.97 5.76
CA PRO A 526 12.32 -20.17 5.90
C PRO A 526 12.44 -20.69 7.34
N ILE A 527 12.59 -19.79 8.33
CA ILE A 527 12.62 -20.18 9.75
C ILE A 527 11.30 -20.84 10.15
N ALA A 528 10.15 -20.26 9.80
CA ALA A 528 8.84 -20.84 10.10
C ALA A 528 8.65 -22.24 9.46
N ILE A 529 9.10 -22.42 8.21
CA ILE A 529 9.08 -23.71 7.51
C ILE A 529 9.93 -24.75 8.26
N ILE A 530 11.15 -24.40 8.66
CA ILE A 530 12.05 -25.29 9.42
C ILE A 530 11.41 -25.65 10.76
N LEU A 531 10.86 -24.68 11.48
CA LEU A 531 10.20 -24.92 12.77
C LEU A 531 8.97 -25.84 12.64
N LEU A 532 8.19 -25.68 11.56
CA LEU A 532 7.07 -26.57 11.28
C LEU A 532 7.57 -28.00 11.02
N GLY A 533 8.58 -28.15 10.16
CA GLY A 533 9.21 -29.44 9.87
C GLY A 533 9.76 -30.14 11.12
N LEU A 534 10.49 -29.40 11.96
CA LEU A 534 11.00 -29.91 13.23
C LEU A 534 9.87 -30.33 14.18
N THR A 535 8.79 -29.54 14.25
CA THR A 535 7.64 -29.89 15.10
C THR A 535 7.01 -31.22 14.67
N LEU A 536 6.87 -31.44 13.36
CA LEU A 536 6.37 -32.70 12.81
C LEU A 536 7.31 -33.87 13.10
N ILE A 537 8.61 -33.71 12.83
CA ILE A 537 9.63 -34.76 13.04
C ILE A 537 9.71 -35.15 14.53
N VAL A 538 9.76 -34.18 15.43
CA VAL A 538 9.79 -34.42 16.88
C VAL A 538 8.50 -35.11 17.33
N GLY A 539 7.33 -34.69 16.83
CA GLY A 539 6.05 -35.34 17.12
C GLY A 539 6.07 -36.83 16.74
N TRP A 540 6.52 -37.14 15.52
CA TRP A 540 6.70 -38.52 15.06
C TRP A 540 7.70 -39.31 15.91
N GLY A 541 8.86 -38.72 16.25
CA GLY A 541 9.86 -39.35 17.10
C GLY A 541 9.32 -39.71 18.49
N LEU A 542 8.59 -38.78 19.13
CA LEU A 542 7.94 -39.02 20.42
C LEU A 542 6.86 -40.10 20.34
N ARG A 543 6.07 -40.12 19.26
CA ARG A 543 5.05 -41.15 19.01
C ARG A 543 5.69 -42.54 18.88
N LEU A 544 6.77 -42.66 18.11
CA LEU A 544 7.49 -43.94 17.93
C LEU A 544 8.14 -44.42 19.23
N ALA A 545 8.72 -43.51 20.01
CA ALA A 545 9.30 -43.84 21.33
C ALA A 545 8.24 -44.34 22.32
N ALA A 546 7.06 -43.70 22.36
CA ALA A 546 5.95 -44.12 23.21
C ALA A 546 5.45 -45.54 22.87
N ASN A 547 5.39 -45.87 21.57
CA ASN A 547 4.97 -47.21 21.13
C ASN A 547 6.01 -48.29 21.50
N LYS A 548 7.31 -48.02 21.39
CA LYS A 548 8.37 -48.95 21.81
C LYS A 548 8.39 -49.19 23.32
N GLY A 549 8.05 -48.17 24.13
CA GLY A 549 7.95 -48.30 25.59
C GLY A 549 6.75 -49.11 26.08
N GLY A 550 5.66 -49.15 25.29
CA GLY A 550 4.49 -49.99 25.57
C GLY A 550 4.77 -51.48 25.31
N ILE A 551 5.54 -51.80 24.27
CA ILE A 551 5.89 -53.19 23.91
C ILE A 551 6.88 -53.83 24.91
N ARG A 552 7.65 -53.05 25.67
CA ARG A 552 8.56 -53.55 26.73
C ARG A 552 7.88 -53.73 28.09
N ARG A 553 6.61 -53.34 28.24
CA ARG A 553 5.84 -53.40 29.50
C ARG A 553 4.59 -54.28 29.43
N ALA A 554 4.28 -54.79 28.25
CA ALA A 554 3.44 -55.97 28.05
C ALA A 554 4.35 -57.19 27.98
#